data_AF-A0A5E8ASP5-F1
#
_entry.id   AF-A0A5E8ASP5-F1
#
_cell.length_a   1.000
_cell.length_b   1.000
_cell.length_c   1.000
_cell.angle_alpha   90.00
_cell.angle_beta   90.00
_cell.angle_gamma   90.00
#
_symmetry.space_group_name_H-M   'P 1'
#
loop_
_entity.id
_entity.type
_entity.pdbx_description
1 polymer ?
#
loop_
_entity_poly.entity_id
_entity_poly.type
_entity_poly.pdbx_seq_one_letter_code
_entity_poly.pdbx_strand_id
1 'polypeptide(L)'
;MDKLDQYQEGLIQLLFDYAPKLVAAIVILIIGFYLIGFFTRSLKKLMKKRDVDSTLIPFLSNIFNVVLKAMVLISVASMVGIQTTSFVAVIGAAGLAIGLAMQGSLSNFAGGVLIIMFRPYRVGDFVEMQGQAGTVNAIQILYTVLKSPDNKTIVIPNSAVMGGTITNYSVEDNRRLDLVFGVSYSDDIKKVKELLTQMAMDDERVIKDPEPFIAIKEMADSSVNFLFRVWVKKEDYWPMTFDMQERVKSTFDKEGISIPFPQRDVHLFQQK
;
A
#
# COMPACT_ATOMS: atom_id res chain seq x y z
N MET A 1 54.96 31.66 54.01
CA MET A 1 55.36 30.91 52.82
C MET A 1 54.39 29.75 52.58
N ASP A 2 53.89 29.10 53.63
CA ASP A 2 52.96 27.96 53.58
C ASP A 2 51.69 28.08 52.71
N LYS A 3 51.03 29.25 52.62
CA LYS A 3 49.84 29.38 51.75
C LYS A 3 50.19 29.42 50.27
N LEU A 4 51.30 30.04 49.90
CA LEU A 4 51.74 30.17 48.50
C LEU A 4 52.16 28.80 47.94
N ASP A 5 52.86 28.00 48.74
CA ASP A 5 53.28 26.66 48.37
C ASP A 5 52.06 25.71 48.26
N GLN A 6 51.08 25.84 49.15
CA GLN A 6 49.82 25.09 49.09
C GLN A 6 48.96 25.43 47.84
N TYR A 7 48.95 26.70 47.40
CA TYR A 7 48.33 27.10 46.13
C TYR A 7 49.10 26.60 44.91
N GLN A 8 50.43 26.56 44.97
CA GLN A 8 51.28 26.04 43.89
C GLN A 8 51.13 24.51 43.73
N GLU A 9 51.12 23.75 44.83
CA GLU A 9 50.90 22.31 44.79
C GLU A 9 49.50 21.94 44.28
N GLY A 10 48.47 22.68 44.69
CA GLY A 10 47.10 22.50 44.18
C GLY A 10 46.96 22.81 42.68
N LEU A 11 47.66 23.84 42.18
CA LEU A 11 47.69 24.16 40.75
C LEU A 11 48.44 23.11 39.92
N ILE A 12 49.54 22.57 40.45
CA ILE A 12 50.31 21.51 39.80
C ILE A 12 49.50 20.21 39.71
N GLN A 13 48.79 19.82 40.78
CA GLN A 13 47.89 18.65 40.76
C GLN A 13 46.74 18.81 39.76
N LEU A 14 46.09 19.97 39.74
CA LEU A 14 45.06 20.29 38.74
C LEU A 14 45.60 20.21 37.30
N LEU A 15 46.84 20.68 37.07
CA LEU A 15 47.49 20.56 35.77
C LEU A 15 47.72 19.10 35.37
N PHE A 16 48.21 18.24 36.26
CA PHE A 16 48.45 16.82 35.96
C PHE A 16 47.16 16.03 35.72
N ASP A 17 46.05 16.39 36.37
CA ASP A 17 44.77 15.69 36.20
C ASP A 17 43.98 16.11 34.95
N TYR A 18 44.08 17.37 34.54
CA TYR A 18 43.31 17.91 33.42
C TYR A 18 44.11 18.02 32.11
N ALA A 19 45.43 18.22 32.14
CA ALA A 19 46.22 18.35 30.92
C ALA A 19 46.17 17.10 30.02
N PRO A 20 46.29 15.86 30.54
CA PRO A 20 46.17 14.66 29.70
C PRO A 20 44.78 14.51 29.07
N LYS A 21 43.71 14.86 29.82
CA LYS A 21 42.33 14.83 29.33
C LYS A 21 42.11 15.85 28.22
N LEU A 22 42.69 17.04 28.36
CA LEU A 22 42.58 18.11 27.37
C LEU A 22 43.37 17.77 26.10
N VAL A 23 44.55 17.18 26.23
CA VAL A 23 45.34 16.68 25.09
C VAL A 23 44.60 15.54 24.38
N ALA A 24 44.08 14.55 25.12
CA ALA A 24 43.30 13.45 24.55
C ALA A 24 42.03 13.95 23.84
N ALA A 25 41.32 14.92 24.43
CA ALA A 25 40.17 15.59 23.85
C ALA A 25 40.51 16.26 22.50
N ILE A 26 41.62 17.00 22.42
CA ILE A 26 42.07 17.62 21.17
C ILE A 26 42.42 16.56 20.12
N VAL A 27 43.15 15.51 20.50
CA VAL A 27 43.51 14.42 19.59
C VAL A 27 42.27 13.73 19.02
N ILE A 28 41.31 13.39 19.88
CA ILE A 28 40.04 12.77 19.47
C ILE A 28 39.23 13.71 18.58
N LEU A 29 39.21 15.02 18.86
CA LEU A 29 38.51 16.00 18.04
C LEU A 29 39.10 16.06 16.61
N ILE A 30 40.43 16.12 16.50
CA ILE A 30 41.15 16.16 15.22
C ILE A 30 40.91 14.85 14.44
N ILE A 31 41.12 13.70 15.08
CA ILE A 31 40.92 12.39 14.43
C ILE A 31 39.45 12.22 14.05
N GLY A 32 38.52 12.59 14.93
CA GLY A 32 37.08 12.49 14.70
C GLY A 32 36.65 13.32 13.49
N PHE A 33 37.06 14.58 13.40
CA PHE A 33 36.71 15.43 12.25
C PHE A 33 37.36 14.94 10.96
N TYR A 34 38.58 14.43 11.02
CA TYR A 34 39.23 13.79 9.87
C TYR A 34 38.45 12.56 9.38
N LEU A 35 38.06 11.67 10.30
CA LEU A 35 37.26 10.47 9.98
C LEU A 35 35.89 10.85 9.42
N ILE A 36 35.21 11.86 9.99
CA ILE A 36 33.93 12.36 9.46
C ILE A 36 34.10 12.85 8.03
N GLY A 37 35.17 13.61 7.74
CA GLY A 37 35.51 14.05 6.39
C GLY A 37 35.70 12.87 5.44
N PHE A 38 36.39 11.82 5.88
CA PHE A 38 36.56 10.58 5.11
C PHE A 38 35.22 9.87 4.85
N PHE A 39 34.42 9.60 5.88
CA PHE A 39 33.14 8.89 5.74
C PHE A 39 32.12 9.67 4.89
N THR A 40 32.03 10.99 5.06
CA THR A 40 31.12 11.83 4.28
C THR A 40 31.52 11.88 2.80
N ARG A 41 32.82 11.91 2.48
CA ARG A 41 33.30 11.78 1.10
C ARG A 41 32.97 10.40 0.51
N SER A 42 33.18 9.34 1.28
CA SER A 42 32.85 7.96 0.87
C SER A 42 31.36 7.79 0.61
N LEU A 43 30.50 8.30 1.49
CA LEU A 43 29.05 8.30 1.33
C LEU A 43 28.63 9.06 0.05
N LYS A 44 29.19 10.25 -0.20
CA LYS A 44 28.94 11.01 -1.44
C LYS A 44 29.34 10.23 -2.69
N LYS A 45 30.51 9.59 -2.69
CA LYS A 45 30.99 8.76 -3.82
C LYS A 45 30.07 7.56 -4.08
N LEU A 46 29.62 6.89 -3.01
CA LEU A 46 28.70 5.76 -3.11
C LEU A 46 27.35 6.18 -3.69
N MET A 47 26.77 7.28 -3.20
CA MET A 47 25.51 7.81 -3.72
C MET A 47 25.61 8.22 -5.20
N LYS A 48 26.71 8.89 -5.59
CA LYS A 48 26.98 9.20 -7.02
C LYS A 48 27.10 7.95 -7.87
N LYS A 49 27.77 6.90 -7.39
CA LYS A 49 27.92 5.63 -8.11
C LYS A 49 26.58 4.89 -8.29
N ARG A 50 25.58 5.19 -7.46
CA ARG A 50 24.25 4.57 -7.46
C ARG A 50 23.18 5.42 -8.15
N ASP A 51 23.57 6.47 -8.89
CA ASP A 51 22.67 7.42 -9.55
C ASP A 51 21.57 7.98 -8.63
N VAL A 52 21.93 8.24 -7.37
CA VAL A 52 21.06 8.98 -6.45
C VAL A 52 20.91 10.42 -6.96
N ASP A 53 19.70 10.97 -6.87
CA ASP A 53 19.39 12.33 -7.28
C ASP A 53 20.39 13.37 -6.73
N SER A 54 20.84 14.26 -7.62
CA SER A 54 21.88 15.25 -7.32
C SER A 54 21.53 16.22 -6.19
N THR A 55 20.24 16.40 -5.90
CA THR A 55 19.69 17.23 -4.81
C THR A 55 19.72 16.48 -3.47
N LEU A 56 19.51 15.16 -3.48
CA LEU A 56 19.51 14.34 -2.27
C LEU A 56 20.92 14.13 -1.71
N ILE A 57 21.93 14.07 -2.58
CA ILE A 57 23.34 13.87 -2.19
C ILE A 57 23.82 14.90 -1.17
N PRO A 58 23.76 16.23 -1.43
CA PRO A 58 24.20 17.23 -0.47
C PRO A 58 23.34 17.24 0.80
N PHE A 59 22.03 17.03 0.68
CA PHE A 59 21.11 17.00 1.82
C PHE A 59 21.45 15.88 2.81
N LEU A 60 21.49 14.62 2.35
CA LEU A 60 21.81 13.46 3.19
C LEU A 60 23.24 13.53 3.75
N SER A 61 24.19 14.01 2.95
CA SER A 61 25.57 14.17 3.40
C SER A 61 25.71 15.21 4.49
N ASN A 62 24.94 16.30 4.44
CA ASN A 62 24.95 17.33 5.46
C ASN A 62 24.34 16.83 6.76
N ILE A 63 23.20 16.11 6.70
CA ILE A 63 22.61 15.47 7.88
C ILE A 63 23.61 14.53 8.54
N PHE A 64 24.21 13.63 7.76
CA PHE A 64 25.21 12.68 8.25
C PHE A 64 26.43 13.39 8.88
N ASN A 65 26.92 14.47 8.25
CA ASN A 65 28.03 15.27 8.78
C ASN A 65 27.69 15.94 10.11
N VAL A 66 26.51 16.58 10.20
CA VAL A 66 26.06 17.28 11.42
C VAL A 66 25.86 16.31 12.57
N VAL A 67 25.21 15.16 12.33
CA VAL A 67 24.98 14.13 13.36
C VAL A 67 26.31 13.60 13.91
N LEU A 68 27.24 13.20 13.04
CA LEU A 68 28.54 12.69 13.50
C LEU A 68 29.37 13.75 14.24
N LYS A 69 29.34 15.01 13.78
CA LYS A 69 30.05 16.10 14.48
C LYS A 69 29.45 16.35 15.86
N ALA A 70 28.12 16.35 15.98
CA ALA A 70 27.44 16.50 17.27
C ALA A 70 27.85 15.36 18.23
N MET A 71 27.91 14.12 17.75
CA MET A 71 28.39 12.98 18.56
C MET A 71 29.83 13.17 19.04
N VAL A 72 30.77 13.52 18.14
CA VAL A 72 32.18 13.77 18.50
C VAL A 72 32.32 14.91 19.51
N LEU A 73 31.60 16.02 19.30
CA LEU A 73 31.64 17.17 20.22
C LEU A 73 31.13 16.80 21.62
N ILE A 74 30.06 16.01 21.72
CA ILE A 74 29.54 15.53 23.00
C ILE A 74 30.54 14.60 23.68
N SER A 75 31.13 13.65 22.95
CA SER A 75 32.14 12.74 23.50
C SER A 75 33.34 13.50 24.06
N VAL A 76 33.82 14.51 23.32
CA VAL A 76 34.94 15.37 23.74
C VAL A 76 34.56 16.22 24.96
N ALA A 77 33.38 16.84 24.98
CA ALA A 77 32.90 17.61 26.11
C ALA A 77 32.82 16.77 27.39
N SER A 78 32.32 15.53 27.28
CA SER A 78 32.25 14.60 28.40
C SER A 78 33.64 14.22 28.94
N MET A 79 34.65 14.08 28.08
CA MET A 79 36.02 13.74 28.47
C MET A 79 36.68 14.87 29.29
N VAL A 80 36.35 16.13 28.99
CA VAL A 80 36.87 17.30 29.72
C VAL A 80 36.07 17.57 31.02
N GLY A 81 35.06 16.74 31.33
CA GLY A 81 34.29 16.84 32.57
C GLY A 81 33.03 17.73 32.47
N ILE A 82 32.65 18.15 31.27
CA ILE A 82 31.39 18.87 31.05
C ILE A 82 30.23 17.88 31.17
N GLN A 83 29.20 18.24 31.93
CA GLN A 83 27.99 17.43 32.05
C GLN A 83 27.19 17.46 30.74
N THR A 84 27.27 16.39 29.96
CA THR A 84 26.65 16.32 28.62
C THR A 84 25.18 15.92 28.63
N THR A 85 24.62 15.54 29.78
CA THR A 85 23.24 15.05 29.92
C THR A 85 22.22 15.99 29.31
N SER A 86 22.33 17.30 29.54
CA SER A 86 21.40 18.29 28.98
C SER A 86 21.50 18.40 27.45
N PHE A 87 22.70 18.27 26.87
CA PHE A 87 22.88 18.25 25.42
C PHE A 87 22.29 16.99 24.80
N VAL A 88 22.53 15.83 25.43
CA VAL A 88 21.95 14.55 25.00
C VAL A 88 20.42 14.60 25.07
N ALA A 89 19.84 15.19 26.12
CA ALA A 89 18.40 15.36 26.25
C ALA A 89 17.81 16.23 25.12
N VAL A 90 18.44 17.36 24.80
CA VAL A 90 17.99 18.25 23.71
C VAL A 90 18.08 17.56 22.34
N ILE A 91 19.18 16.86 22.05
CA ILE A 91 19.32 16.12 20.80
C ILE A 91 18.32 14.96 20.73
N GLY A 92 18.11 14.25 21.84
CA GLY A 92 17.11 13.18 21.93
C GLY A 92 15.70 13.70 21.66
N ALA A 93 15.33 14.83 22.26
CA ALA A 93 14.04 15.49 22.02
C ALA A 93 13.89 15.94 20.55
N ALA A 94 14.93 16.56 19.97
CA ALA A 94 14.94 16.95 18.56
C ALA A 94 14.82 15.73 17.63
N GLY A 95 15.53 14.64 17.94
CA GLY A 95 15.46 13.38 17.19
C GLY A 95 14.08 12.73 17.25
N LEU A 96 13.46 12.72 18.44
CA LEU A 96 12.08 12.24 18.60
C LEU A 96 11.09 13.09 17.79
N ALA A 97 11.22 14.42 17.85
CA ALA A 97 10.36 15.33 17.08
C ALA A 97 10.49 15.10 15.57
N ILE A 98 11.71 14.96 15.05
CA ILE A 98 11.96 14.62 13.64
C ILE A 98 11.41 13.23 13.30
N GLY A 99 11.61 12.24 14.17
CA GLY A 99 11.11 10.88 13.98
C GLY A 99 9.57 10.83 13.89
N LEU A 100 8.89 11.54 14.80
CA LEU A 100 7.43 11.68 14.76
C LEU A 100 6.96 12.41 13.50
N ALA A 101 7.67 13.46 13.08
CA ALA A 101 7.36 14.17 11.83
C ALA A 101 7.52 13.27 10.59
N MET A 102 8.46 12.31 10.63
CA MET A 102 8.71 11.36 9.53
C MET A 102 7.95 10.03 9.66
N GLN A 103 7.15 9.84 10.71
CA GLN A 103 6.47 8.59 11.02
C GLN A 103 5.62 8.08 9.83
N GLY A 104 4.91 8.98 9.14
CA GLY A 104 4.08 8.63 7.98
C GLY A 104 4.90 8.08 6.81
N SER A 105 6.03 8.72 6.47
CA SER A 105 6.92 8.25 5.40
C SER A 105 7.58 6.91 5.75
N LEU A 106 7.98 6.73 7.01
CA LEU A 106 8.59 5.48 7.46
C LEU A 106 7.59 4.32 7.46
N SER A 107 6.33 4.60 7.83
CA SER A 107 5.23 3.64 7.73
C SER A 107 4.98 3.20 6.28
N ASN A 108 4.97 4.15 5.34
CA ASN A 108 4.85 3.86 3.92
C ASN A 108 6.03 3.04 3.38
N PHE A 109 7.25 3.36 3.80
CA PHE A 109 8.44 2.57 3.45
C PHE A 109 8.30 1.12 3.93
N ALA A 110 7.93 0.93 5.21
CA ALA A 110 7.72 -0.40 5.77
C ALA A 110 6.62 -1.16 5.02
N GLY A 111 5.50 -0.49 4.70
CA GLY A 111 4.43 -1.05 3.86
C GLY A 111 4.95 -1.51 2.51
N GLY A 112 5.78 -0.71 1.83
CA GLY A 112 6.39 -1.06 0.55
C GLY A 112 7.29 -2.29 0.64
N VAL A 113 8.11 -2.39 1.69
CA VAL A 113 8.95 -3.58 1.95
C VAL A 113 8.09 -4.84 2.15
N LEU A 114 7.00 -4.75 2.92
CA LEU A 114 6.09 -5.88 3.16
C LEU A 114 5.38 -6.32 1.87
N ILE A 115 4.95 -5.37 1.02
CA ILE A 115 4.35 -5.69 -0.29
C ILE A 115 5.35 -6.45 -1.16
N ILE A 116 6.60 -6.01 -1.24
CA ILE A 116 7.62 -6.65 -2.07
C ILE A 116 8.00 -8.04 -1.53
N MET A 117 8.02 -8.21 -0.21
CA MET A 117 8.38 -9.44 0.47
C MET A 117 7.29 -10.51 0.35
N PHE A 118 6.05 -10.16 0.70
CA PHE A 118 4.93 -11.11 0.72
C PHE A 118 4.17 -11.20 -0.60
N ARG A 119 4.31 -10.18 -1.47
CA ARG A 119 3.69 -10.10 -2.81
C ARG A 119 2.19 -10.45 -2.81
N PRO A 120 1.35 -9.76 -2.01
CA PRO A 120 -0.10 -9.94 -2.08
C PRO A 120 -0.69 -9.56 -3.46
N TYR A 121 0.05 -8.77 -4.23
CA TYR A 121 -0.18 -8.48 -5.64
C TYR A 121 1.14 -8.14 -6.33
N ARG A 122 1.13 -8.13 -7.66
CA ARG A 122 2.29 -7.84 -8.51
C ARG A 122 1.95 -6.77 -9.54
N VAL A 123 2.99 -6.19 -10.13
CA VAL A 123 2.83 -5.33 -11.33
C VAL A 123 2.16 -6.16 -12.43
N GLY A 124 1.07 -5.63 -12.99
CA GLY A 124 0.22 -6.31 -13.96
C GLY A 124 -1.08 -6.89 -13.40
N ASP A 125 -1.20 -7.09 -12.08
CA ASP A 125 -2.42 -7.60 -11.48
C ASP A 125 -3.52 -6.52 -11.48
N PHE A 126 -4.76 -6.91 -11.76
CA PHE A 126 -5.94 -6.07 -11.55
C PHE A 126 -6.44 -6.25 -10.11
N VAL A 127 -6.40 -5.18 -9.33
CA VAL A 127 -6.72 -5.20 -7.90
C VAL A 127 -7.70 -4.09 -7.55
N GLU A 128 -8.43 -4.29 -6.46
CA GLU A 128 -9.18 -3.26 -5.77
C GLU A 128 -8.62 -3.12 -4.35
N MET A 129 -8.25 -1.89 -3.98
CA MET A 129 -7.75 -1.55 -2.66
C MET A 129 -8.11 -0.10 -2.33
N GLN A 130 -8.43 0.17 -1.06
CA GLN A 130 -8.85 1.51 -0.61
C GLN A 130 -10.02 2.08 -1.44
N GLY A 131 -10.94 1.21 -1.90
CA GLY A 131 -12.09 1.57 -2.75
C GLY A 131 -11.72 2.02 -4.17
N GLN A 132 -10.50 1.75 -4.62
CA GLN A 132 -10.01 2.08 -5.96
C GLN A 132 -9.62 0.80 -6.69
N ALA A 133 -10.15 0.61 -7.90
CA ALA A 133 -9.86 -0.54 -8.74
C ALA A 133 -8.97 -0.16 -9.94
N GLY A 134 -7.97 -0.98 -10.23
CA GLY A 134 -7.08 -0.76 -11.37
C GLY A 134 -5.98 -1.81 -11.50
N THR A 135 -5.30 -1.79 -12.64
CA THR A 135 -4.12 -2.61 -12.86
C THR A 135 -2.91 -1.99 -12.18
N VAL A 136 -2.15 -2.77 -11.43
CA VAL A 136 -0.93 -2.32 -10.76
C VAL A 136 0.11 -1.99 -11.81
N ASN A 137 0.42 -0.70 -11.94
CA ASN A 137 1.39 -0.19 -12.89
C ASN A 137 2.81 -0.18 -12.30
N ALA A 138 2.95 0.24 -11.03
CA ALA A 138 4.24 0.25 -10.35
C ALA A 138 4.09 0.15 -8.83
N ILE A 139 5.02 -0.53 -8.18
CA ILE A 139 5.16 -0.55 -6.71
C ILE A 139 6.41 0.26 -6.38
N GLN A 140 6.23 1.48 -5.86
CA GLN A 140 7.32 2.35 -5.47
C GLN A 140 7.60 2.25 -3.97
N ILE A 141 8.67 2.91 -3.52
CA ILE A 141 9.14 2.83 -2.13
C ILE A 141 8.06 3.24 -1.13
N LEU A 142 7.30 4.32 -1.42
CA LEU A 142 6.31 4.87 -0.50
C LEU A 142 4.86 4.69 -0.97
N TYR A 143 4.64 4.35 -2.23
CA TYR A 143 3.31 4.29 -2.81
C TYR A 143 3.21 3.25 -3.92
N THR A 144 2.01 2.78 -4.15
CA THR A 144 1.65 1.92 -5.26
C THR A 144 0.83 2.72 -6.26
N VAL A 145 1.14 2.54 -7.55
CA VAL A 145 0.50 3.23 -8.66
C VAL A 145 -0.39 2.25 -9.39
N LEU A 146 -1.69 2.55 -9.41
CA LEU A 146 -2.68 1.86 -10.20
C LEU A 146 -3.00 2.65 -11.47
N LYS A 147 -3.40 1.91 -12.50
CA LYS A 147 -3.99 2.44 -13.72
C LYS A 147 -5.41 1.90 -13.83
N SER A 148 -6.40 2.78 -13.74
CA SER A 148 -7.81 2.39 -13.84
C SER A 148 -8.17 1.96 -15.27
N PRO A 149 -9.28 1.23 -15.47
CA PRO A 149 -9.77 0.86 -16.81
C PRO A 149 -10.02 2.06 -17.74
N ASP A 150 -10.39 3.21 -17.19
CA ASP A 150 -10.58 4.48 -17.91
C ASP A 150 -9.31 5.34 -18.00
N ASN A 151 -8.13 4.72 -17.84
CA ASN A 151 -6.80 5.31 -18.07
C ASN A 151 -6.41 6.46 -17.10
N LYS A 152 -6.96 6.47 -15.88
CA LYS A 152 -6.52 7.39 -14.81
C LYS A 152 -5.37 6.77 -14.01
N THR A 153 -4.46 7.62 -13.54
CA THR A 153 -3.40 7.23 -12.61
C THR A 153 -3.86 7.45 -11.17
N ILE A 154 -3.84 6.39 -10.38
CA ILE A 154 -4.24 6.42 -8.96
C ILE A 154 -2.99 6.08 -8.14
N VAL A 155 -2.63 6.96 -7.21
CA VAL A 155 -1.45 6.80 -6.35
C VAL A 155 -1.89 6.58 -4.92
N ILE A 156 -1.57 5.41 -4.36
CA ILE A 156 -2.02 5.00 -3.03
C ILE A 156 -0.80 4.80 -2.12
N PRO A 157 -0.76 5.42 -0.93
CA PRO A 157 0.32 5.18 0.04
C PRO A 157 0.40 3.71 0.44
N ASN A 158 1.61 3.14 0.48
CA ASN A 158 1.80 1.72 0.75
C ASN A 158 1.30 1.28 2.13
N SER A 159 1.38 2.16 3.14
CA SER A 159 0.86 1.83 4.48
C SER A 159 -0.66 1.71 4.48
N ALA A 160 -1.36 2.52 3.69
CA ALA A 160 -2.81 2.42 3.54
C ALA A 160 -3.20 1.12 2.83
N VAL A 161 -2.46 0.71 1.81
CA VAL A 161 -2.68 -0.56 1.12
C VAL A 161 -2.53 -1.74 2.09
N MET A 162 -1.42 -1.81 2.82
CA MET A 162 -1.14 -2.90 3.76
C MET A 162 -2.03 -2.88 5.00
N GLY A 163 -2.54 -1.72 5.39
CA GLY A 163 -3.48 -1.58 6.51
C GLY A 163 -4.93 -1.89 6.17
N GLY A 164 -5.26 -2.12 4.89
CA GLY A 164 -6.62 -2.36 4.41
C GLY A 164 -6.80 -3.70 3.71
N THR A 165 -8.03 -3.95 3.24
CA THR A 165 -8.35 -5.11 2.42
C THR A 165 -7.83 -4.92 0.99
N ILE A 166 -7.28 -5.99 0.43
CA ILE A 166 -6.83 -6.06 -0.96
C ILE A 166 -7.65 -7.17 -1.64
N THR A 167 -8.42 -6.81 -2.64
CA THR A 167 -9.11 -7.76 -3.51
C THR A 167 -8.28 -7.91 -4.78
N ASN A 168 -7.73 -9.09 -5.04
CA ASN A 168 -6.96 -9.36 -6.26
C ASN A 168 -7.78 -10.22 -7.21
N TYR A 169 -8.02 -9.72 -8.42
CA TYR A 169 -8.82 -10.40 -9.44
C TYR A 169 -7.98 -11.20 -10.44
N SER A 170 -6.65 -11.18 -10.31
CA SER A 170 -5.70 -11.77 -11.26
C SER A 170 -4.96 -12.99 -10.74
N VAL A 171 -4.91 -13.19 -9.42
CA VAL A 171 -4.21 -14.32 -8.78
C VAL A 171 -4.88 -15.64 -9.08
N GLU A 172 -6.20 -15.74 -8.91
CA GLU A 172 -6.96 -16.95 -9.20
C GLU A 172 -7.26 -17.05 -10.70
N ASP A 173 -7.05 -18.22 -11.30
CA ASP A 173 -7.24 -18.42 -12.74
C ASP A 173 -8.72 -18.45 -13.15
N ASN A 174 -9.59 -18.84 -12.23
CA ASN A 174 -11.03 -18.96 -12.46
C ASN A 174 -11.80 -17.95 -11.62
N ARG A 175 -12.87 -17.41 -12.20
CA ARG A 175 -13.78 -16.46 -11.54
C ARG A 175 -15.23 -16.90 -11.72
N ARG A 176 -16.01 -16.74 -10.65
CA ARG A 176 -17.45 -16.97 -10.68
C ARG A 176 -18.16 -15.73 -11.20
N LEU A 177 -18.95 -15.91 -12.25
CA LEU A 177 -19.86 -14.93 -12.81
C LEU A 177 -21.24 -15.13 -12.19
N ASP A 178 -21.81 -14.07 -11.62
CA ASP A 178 -23.14 -14.06 -11.04
C ASP A 178 -24.02 -13.09 -11.87
N LEU A 179 -24.95 -13.63 -12.66
CA LEU A 179 -25.93 -12.87 -13.43
C LEU A 179 -27.35 -13.08 -12.86
N VAL A 180 -28.23 -12.11 -13.09
CA VAL A 180 -29.64 -12.19 -12.69
C VAL A 180 -30.51 -11.89 -13.88
N PHE A 181 -31.45 -12.80 -14.17
CA PHE A 181 -32.40 -12.67 -15.26
C PHE A 181 -33.83 -12.71 -14.71
N GLY A 182 -34.60 -11.65 -14.93
CA GLY A 182 -35.99 -11.54 -14.51
C GLY A 182 -36.94 -12.00 -15.62
N VAL A 183 -37.90 -12.85 -15.27
CA VAL A 183 -38.98 -13.30 -16.16
C VAL A 183 -40.35 -13.00 -15.57
N SER A 184 -41.42 -13.06 -16.38
CA SER A 184 -42.79 -12.82 -15.90
C SER A 184 -43.24 -13.93 -14.95
N TYR A 185 -44.11 -13.60 -13.99
CA TYR A 185 -44.77 -14.59 -13.13
C TYR A 185 -45.61 -15.62 -13.89
N SER A 186 -46.00 -15.29 -15.11
CA SER A 186 -46.77 -16.18 -16.00
C SER A 186 -45.91 -17.17 -16.78
N ASP A 187 -44.59 -16.99 -16.82
CA ASP A 187 -43.70 -17.84 -17.61
C ASP A 187 -43.46 -19.20 -16.93
N ASP A 188 -43.23 -20.23 -17.74
CA ASP A 188 -42.89 -21.56 -17.22
C ASP A 188 -41.47 -21.58 -16.63
N ILE A 189 -41.42 -21.57 -15.30
CA ILE A 189 -40.18 -21.61 -14.49
C ILE A 189 -39.28 -22.79 -14.88
N LYS A 190 -39.84 -23.96 -15.20
CA LYS A 190 -39.04 -25.13 -15.59
C LYS A 190 -38.39 -24.89 -16.94
N LYS A 191 -39.16 -24.40 -17.92
CA LYS A 191 -38.64 -24.05 -19.25
C LYS A 191 -37.52 -23.01 -19.14
N VAL A 192 -37.70 -21.95 -18.35
CA VAL A 192 -36.66 -20.92 -18.14
C VAL A 192 -35.39 -21.52 -17.54
N LYS A 193 -35.51 -22.37 -16.52
CA LYS A 193 -34.37 -23.05 -15.91
C LYS A 193 -33.65 -23.94 -16.91
N GLU A 194 -34.38 -24.74 -17.69
CA GLU A 194 -33.82 -25.63 -18.71
C GLU A 194 -33.04 -24.84 -19.77
N LEU A 195 -33.61 -23.75 -20.29
CA LEU A 195 -32.94 -22.89 -21.27
C LEU A 195 -31.66 -22.26 -20.72
N LEU A 196 -31.70 -21.72 -19.51
CA LEU A 196 -30.52 -21.13 -18.85
C LEU A 196 -29.44 -22.18 -18.60
N THR A 197 -29.81 -23.36 -18.09
CA THR A 197 -28.87 -24.47 -17.89
C THR A 197 -28.25 -24.92 -19.22
N GLN A 198 -29.05 -25.06 -20.27
CA GLN A 198 -28.56 -25.43 -21.60
C GLN A 198 -27.58 -24.38 -22.13
N MET A 199 -27.91 -23.09 -22.06
CA MET A 199 -27.01 -22.01 -22.49
C MET A 199 -25.69 -22.00 -21.71
N ALA A 200 -25.70 -22.36 -20.42
CA ALA A 200 -24.47 -22.52 -19.65
C ALA A 200 -23.64 -23.74 -20.09
N MET A 201 -24.29 -24.87 -20.35
CA MET A 201 -23.61 -26.13 -20.69
C MET A 201 -23.08 -26.17 -22.12
N ASP A 202 -23.71 -25.42 -23.02
CA ASP A 202 -23.34 -25.28 -24.44
C ASP A 202 -22.21 -24.25 -24.65
N ASP A 203 -21.92 -23.39 -23.68
CA ASP A 203 -20.83 -22.40 -23.81
C ASP A 203 -19.47 -22.99 -23.40
N GLU A 204 -18.53 -23.04 -24.35
CA GLU A 204 -17.20 -23.64 -24.14
C GLU A 204 -16.35 -22.92 -23.07
N ARG A 205 -16.65 -21.65 -22.75
CA ARG A 205 -15.93 -20.89 -21.72
C ARG A 205 -16.34 -21.29 -20.30
N VAL A 206 -17.50 -21.95 -20.14
CA VAL A 206 -18.01 -22.36 -18.84
C VAL A 206 -17.27 -23.58 -18.33
N ILE A 207 -16.70 -23.45 -17.15
CA ILE A 207 -16.10 -24.53 -16.39
C ILE A 207 -17.24 -25.33 -15.77
N LYS A 208 -17.35 -26.61 -16.15
CA LYS A 208 -18.46 -27.50 -15.79
C LYS A 208 -18.32 -28.13 -14.39
N ASP A 209 -17.14 -28.06 -13.79
CA ASP A 209 -16.88 -28.46 -12.40
C ASP A 209 -16.23 -27.30 -11.64
N PRO A 210 -16.92 -26.66 -10.68
CA PRO A 210 -18.24 -27.03 -10.17
C PRO A 210 -19.38 -26.74 -11.17
N GLU A 211 -20.47 -27.50 -11.04
CA GLU A 211 -21.63 -27.40 -11.94
C GLU A 211 -22.24 -25.99 -11.95
N PRO A 212 -22.70 -25.49 -13.12
CA PRO A 212 -23.50 -24.28 -13.20
C PRO A 212 -24.66 -24.28 -12.22
N PHE A 213 -24.77 -23.22 -11.42
CA PHE A 213 -25.85 -23.07 -10.46
C PHE A 213 -26.92 -22.12 -11.00
N ILE A 214 -28.05 -22.69 -11.42
CA ILE A 214 -29.23 -21.95 -11.90
C ILE A 214 -30.41 -22.22 -10.96
N ALA A 215 -30.93 -21.17 -10.34
CA ALA A 215 -32.05 -21.26 -9.40
C ALA A 215 -32.85 -19.95 -9.36
N ILE A 216 -34.09 -20.02 -8.86
CA ILE A 216 -34.83 -18.81 -8.50
C ILE A 216 -34.13 -18.16 -7.31
N LYS A 217 -33.70 -16.91 -7.49
CA LYS A 217 -33.10 -16.07 -6.46
C LYS A 217 -34.16 -15.49 -5.54
N GLU A 218 -35.21 -14.93 -6.14
CA GLU A 218 -36.28 -14.21 -5.45
C GLU A 218 -37.51 -14.05 -6.36
N MET A 219 -38.66 -13.84 -5.74
CA MET A 219 -39.92 -13.43 -6.38
C MET A 219 -40.08 -11.93 -6.09
N ALA A 220 -39.73 -11.06 -7.05
CA ALA A 220 -39.68 -9.61 -6.90
C ALA A 220 -41.01 -8.93 -7.31
N ASP A 221 -41.11 -7.61 -7.18
CA ASP A 221 -42.36 -6.85 -7.35
C ASP A 221 -43.05 -7.05 -8.72
N SER A 222 -42.29 -7.32 -9.79
CA SER A 222 -42.83 -7.48 -11.14
C SER A 222 -42.20 -8.62 -11.93
N SER A 223 -41.31 -9.41 -11.31
CA SER A 223 -40.57 -10.49 -11.98
C SER A 223 -40.22 -11.63 -11.02
N VAL A 224 -40.05 -12.83 -11.57
CA VAL A 224 -39.33 -13.93 -10.91
C VAL A 224 -37.88 -13.86 -11.36
N ASN A 225 -36.96 -13.64 -10.42
CA ASN A 225 -35.55 -13.43 -10.72
C ASN A 225 -34.77 -14.75 -10.62
N PHE A 226 -34.19 -15.18 -11.73
CA PHE A 226 -33.27 -16.32 -11.77
C PHE A 226 -31.84 -15.86 -11.55
N LEU A 227 -31.15 -16.56 -10.65
CA LEU A 227 -29.71 -16.48 -10.48
C LEU A 227 -29.04 -17.45 -11.44
N PHE A 228 -28.10 -16.93 -12.24
CA PHE A 228 -27.25 -17.69 -13.15
C PHE A 228 -25.81 -17.57 -12.67
N ARG A 229 -25.25 -18.67 -12.13
CA ARG A 229 -23.88 -18.72 -11.62
C ARG A 229 -23.06 -19.73 -12.39
N VAL A 230 -21.99 -19.26 -13.02
CA VAL A 230 -21.04 -20.10 -13.76
C VAL A 230 -19.61 -19.72 -13.40
N TRP A 231 -18.70 -20.67 -13.49
CA TRP A 231 -17.27 -20.41 -13.38
C TRP A 231 -16.67 -20.30 -14.78
N VAL A 232 -15.81 -19.31 -14.98
CA VAL A 232 -15.09 -19.07 -16.23
C VAL A 232 -13.64 -18.72 -15.92
N LYS A 233 -12.76 -18.78 -16.92
CA LYS A 233 -11.41 -18.23 -16.78
C LYS A 233 -11.47 -16.73 -16.56
N LYS A 234 -10.48 -16.17 -15.84
CA LYS A 234 -10.43 -14.73 -15.53
C LYS A 234 -10.43 -13.84 -16.77
N GLU A 235 -9.85 -14.30 -17.87
CA GLU A 235 -9.82 -13.60 -19.16
C GLU A 235 -11.20 -13.54 -19.83
N ASP A 236 -12.02 -14.59 -19.63
CA ASP A 236 -13.35 -14.73 -20.23
C ASP A 236 -14.46 -14.04 -19.42
N TYR A 237 -14.15 -13.55 -18.21
CA TYR A 237 -15.14 -12.98 -17.29
C TYR A 237 -16.02 -11.90 -17.93
N TRP A 238 -15.41 -10.86 -18.51
CA TRP A 238 -16.14 -9.77 -19.15
C TRP A 238 -16.76 -10.15 -20.50
N PRO A 239 -16.03 -10.81 -21.43
CA PRO A 239 -16.64 -11.32 -22.65
C PRO A 239 -17.88 -12.20 -22.41
N MET A 240 -17.82 -13.10 -21.43
CA MET A 240 -18.95 -13.95 -21.04
C MET A 240 -20.10 -13.14 -20.44
N THR A 241 -19.79 -12.16 -19.58
CA THR A 241 -20.80 -11.30 -18.95
C THR A 241 -21.70 -10.62 -19.98
N PHE A 242 -21.10 -10.00 -21.00
CA PHE A 242 -21.86 -9.23 -21.99
C PHE A 242 -22.53 -10.15 -23.03
N ASP A 243 -21.81 -11.14 -23.55
CA ASP A 243 -22.37 -12.08 -24.54
C ASP A 243 -23.55 -12.88 -23.97
N MET A 244 -23.45 -13.35 -22.72
CA MET A 244 -24.54 -14.10 -22.10
C MET A 244 -25.80 -13.24 -21.90
N GLN A 245 -25.68 -11.93 -21.64
CA GLN A 245 -26.84 -11.06 -21.58
C GLN A 245 -27.57 -10.96 -22.93
N GLU A 246 -26.83 -10.74 -24.01
CA GLU A 246 -27.38 -10.65 -25.36
C GLU A 246 -27.99 -11.99 -25.82
N ARG A 247 -27.31 -13.09 -25.51
CA ARG A 247 -27.76 -14.44 -25.85
C ARG A 247 -29.03 -14.83 -25.10
N VAL A 248 -29.11 -14.53 -23.81
CA VAL A 248 -30.32 -14.79 -23.00
C VAL A 248 -31.49 -13.98 -23.52
N LYS A 249 -31.29 -12.69 -23.81
CA LYS A 249 -32.34 -11.84 -24.40
C LYS A 249 -32.88 -12.42 -25.70
N SER A 250 -31.98 -12.77 -26.62
CA SER A 250 -32.35 -13.31 -27.93
C SER A 250 -33.07 -14.66 -27.84
N THR A 251 -32.60 -15.53 -26.93
CA THR A 251 -33.20 -16.85 -26.70
C THR A 251 -34.58 -16.73 -26.07
N PHE A 252 -34.74 -15.85 -25.07
CA PHE A 252 -36.03 -15.64 -24.41
C PHE A 252 -37.08 -15.11 -25.38
N ASP A 253 -36.72 -14.15 -26.24
CA ASP A 253 -37.64 -13.65 -27.28
C ASP A 253 -38.09 -14.76 -28.24
N LYS A 254 -37.16 -15.60 -28.69
CA LYS A 254 -37.44 -16.71 -29.59
C LYS A 254 -38.33 -17.78 -28.96
N GLU A 255 -38.11 -18.05 -27.67
CA GLU A 255 -38.81 -19.08 -26.91
C GLU A 255 -40.11 -18.61 -26.24
N GLY A 256 -40.47 -17.33 -26.43
CA GLY A 256 -41.68 -16.72 -25.88
C GLY A 256 -41.63 -16.49 -24.37
N ILE A 257 -40.44 -16.39 -23.78
CA ILE A 257 -40.24 -16.03 -22.36
C ILE A 257 -40.31 -14.52 -22.23
N SER A 258 -41.18 -14.02 -21.36
CA SER A 258 -41.41 -12.59 -21.21
C SER A 258 -40.42 -11.96 -20.22
N ILE A 259 -39.81 -10.84 -20.61
CA ILE A 259 -39.05 -9.98 -19.69
C ILE A 259 -39.99 -8.84 -19.29
N PRO A 260 -40.56 -8.87 -18.07
CA PRO A 260 -41.66 -7.99 -17.70
C PRO A 260 -41.20 -6.55 -17.51
N PHE A 261 -42.00 -5.60 -18.00
CA PHE A 261 -41.95 -4.22 -17.53
C PHE A 261 -42.47 -4.13 -16.08
N PRO A 262 -42.17 -3.05 -15.35
CA PRO A 262 -42.81 -2.78 -14.06
C PRO A 262 -44.33 -2.87 -14.16
N GLN A 263 -44.93 -3.75 -13.35
CA GLN A 263 -46.37 -3.99 -13.33
C GLN A 263 -47.04 -3.10 -12.28
N ARG A 264 -48.27 -2.67 -12.55
CA ARG A 264 -49.09 -1.91 -11.59
C ARG A 264 -50.56 -2.25 -11.75
N ASP A 265 -51.16 -2.71 -10.66
CA ASP A 265 -52.60 -2.86 -10.58
C ASP A 265 -53.23 -1.50 -10.28
N VAL A 266 -54.19 -1.09 -11.12
CA VAL A 266 -54.90 0.19 -10.99
C VAL A 266 -56.39 -0.08 -10.79
N HIS A 267 -56.91 0.29 -9.63
CA HIS A 267 -58.34 0.22 -9.31
C HIS A 267 -58.98 1.59 -9.57
N LEU A 268 -59.79 1.70 -10.62
CA LEU A 268 -60.51 2.92 -10.99
C LEU A 268 -61.88 2.96 -10.31
N PHE A 269 -62.09 3.98 -9.46
CA PHE A 269 -63.37 4.23 -8.83
C PHE A 269 -64.03 5.45 -9.48
N GLN A 270 -65.20 5.27 -10.10
CA GLN A 270 -66.00 6.40 -10.60
C GLN A 270 -66.79 7.02 -9.44
N GLN A 271 -66.51 8.29 -9.15
CA GLN A 271 -67.37 9.08 -8.27
C GLN A 271 -68.67 9.41 -9.01
N LYS A 272 -69.81 9.00 -8.44
CA LYS A 272 -71.15 9.36 -8.90
C LYS A 272 -71.52 10.78 -8.49
#